data_AF-A0A2S3VX19-F1
#
_entry.id   AF-A0A2S3VX19-F1
#
_cell.length_a   1.000
_cell.length_b   1.000
_cell.length_c   1.000
_cell.angle_alpha   90.00
_cell.angle_beta   90.00
_cell.angle_gamma   90.00
#
_symmetry.space_group_name_H-M   'P 1'
#
loop_
_entity.id
_entity.type
_entity.pdbx_description
1 polymer ?
#
loop_
_entity_poly.entity_id
_entity_poly.type
_entity_poly.pdbx_seq_one_letter_code
_entity_poly.pdbx_strand_id
1 'polypeptide(L)'
;MYWMWKKLNFSFLCDGRYFVDRYLNHFGGVAAARTPGKRGPTKCPDFICWQPAGSFHVVECKGTQSGNTTHANQIASAQVQKTTVNFPASRQGEKLACGMKIELEGSKRRSELFVTDPDYKVVLSVDEERLPFANDIMWRGFTARALSASGLSSTALALSEPDTGEIASRRPKTSKIKKEEYVNIDKNRIENAKNELNIFKGKSLFRNGGNNYTGREHLFDLPLPIIFGDGKVSSRVMVRQGVNTNIINDMNPENFKDIRSNEISDNQQFTSETHSSISSISFGNIFRSEIAFL
;
A
#
# COMPACT_ATOMS: atom_id res chain seq x y z
N MET A 1 3.30 -5.54 -9.47
CA MET A 1 2.69 -5.93 -8.19
C MET A 1 1.55 -6.93 -8.33
N TYR A 2 0.44 -6.62 -9.04
CA TYR A 2 -0.73 -7.51 -9.12
C TYR A 2 -0.41 -8.96 -9.52
N TRP A 3 0.45 -9.16 -10.52
CA TRP A 3 0.87 -10.52 -10.93
C TRP A 3 1.54 -11.30 -9.78
N MET A 4 2.47 -10.67 -9.05
CA MET A 4 3.19 -11.31 -7.94
C MET A 4 2.26 -11.59 -6.78
N TRP A 5 1.38 -10.63 -6.49
CA TRP A 5 0.33 -10.76 -5.50
C TRP A 5 -0.50 -12.03 -5.72
N LYS A 6 -0.93 -12.29 -6.96
CA LYS A 6 -1.67 -13.51 -7.32
C LYS A 6 -0.83 -14.79 -7.23
N LYS A 7 0.46 -14.72 -7.60
CA LYS A 7 1.33 -15.90 -7.62
C LYS A 7 1.82 -16.32 -6.23
N LEU A 8 1.94 -15.37 -5.31
CA LEU A 8 2.47 -15.58 -3.96
C LEU A 8 1.37 -15.49 -2.88
N ASN A 9 0.12 -15.29 -3.33
CA ASN A 9 -1.06 -15.28 -2.49
C ASN A 9 -0.97 -14.31 -1.30
N PHE A 10 -0.52 -13.07 -1.54
CA PHE A 10 -0.46 -12.08 -0.48
C PHE A 10 -1.90 -11.70 -0.05
N SER A 11 -2.12 -11.47 1.23
CA SER A 11 -3.33 -10.84 1.76
C SER A 11 -3.15 -9.33 1.81
N PHE A 12 -2.15 -8.80 2.52
CA PHE A 12 -1.95 -7.35 2.61
C PHE A 12 -0.69 -6.89 1.90
N LEU A 13 -0.72 -5.64 1.44
CA LEU A 13 0.43 -4.93 0.89
C LEU A 13 0.50 -3.56 1.55
N CYS A 14 1.66 -3.26 2.11
CA CYS A 14 1.93 -2.01 2.80
C CYS A 14 3.14 -1.34 2.18
N ASP A 15 3.13 -0.01 2.18
CA ASP A 15 4.31 0.79 1.84
C ASP A 15 5.45 0.47 2.81
N GLY A 16 6.60 0.08 2.28
CA GLY A 16 7.70 -0.36 3.15
C GLY A 16 8.31 0.79 3.96
N ARG A 17 8.24 2.05 3.48
CA ARG A 17 8.68 3.21 4.26
C ARG A 17 7.73 3.49 5.41
N TYR A 18 6.43 3.50 5.14
CA TYR A 18 5.41 3.64 6.18
C TYR A 18 5.57 2.56 7.27
N PHE A 19 5.74 1.29 6.87
CA PHE A 19 5.90 0.20 7.83
C PHE A 19 7.12 0.41 8.72
N VAL A 20 8.29 0.67 8.11
CA VAL A 20 9.54 0.85 8.86
C VAL A 20 9.45 2.04 9.81
N ASP A 21 8.93 3.18 9.35
CA ASP A 21 8.81 4.38 10.18
C ASP A 21 7.86 4.11 11.37
N ARG A 22 6.71 3.45 11.14
CA ARG A 22 5.73 3.14 12.20
C ARG A 22 6.27 2.13 13.20
N TYR A 23 6.91 1.07 12.72
CA TYR A 23 7.48 0.04 13.57
C TYR A 23 8.61 0.60 14.46
N LEU A 24 9.54 1.36 13.87
CA LEU A 24 10.64 2.00 14.60
C LEU A 24 10.16 3.04 15.61
N ASN A 25 9.11 3.80 15.29
CA ASN A 25 8.55 4.79 16.21
C ASN A 25 8.04 4.16 17.50
N HIS A 26 7.40 2.99 17.40
CA HIS A 26 6.72 2.38 18.54
C HIS A 26 7.64 1.48 19.39
N PHE A 27 8.55 0.72 18.77
CA PHE A 27 9.38 -0.25 19.49
C PHE A 27 10.86 0.12 19.59
N GLY A 28 11.29 1.16 18.87
CA GLY A 28 12.71 1.35 18.59
C GLY A 28 13.26 0.24 17.69
N GLY A 29 14.57 0.26 17.42
CA GLY A 29 15.23 -0.77 16.62
C GLY A 29 16.64 -1.06 17.11
N VAL A 30 17.10 -2.30 16.91
CA VAL A 30 18.50 -2.68 17.14
C VAL A 30 19.35 -2.10 16.01
N ALA A 31 20.06 -1.02 16.34
CA ALA A 31 21.24 -0.45 15.68
C ALA A 31 21.53 -0.79 14.20
N ALA A 32 21.25 0.18 13.30
CA ALA A 32 22.19 0.61 12.24
C ALA A 32 21.75 1.91 11.53
N ALA A 33 20.46 2.23 11.48
CA ALA A 33 20.00 3.49 10.89
C ALA A 33 18.72 3.97 11.58
N ARG A 34 18.86 4.90 12.55
CA ARG A 34 17.71 5.64 13.12
C ARG A 34 16.91 6.42 12.07
N THR A 35 17.39 6.47 10.84
CA THR A 35 16.69 7.06 9.70
C THR A 35 17.02 6.24 8.47
N PRO A 36 16.04 5.61 7.81
CA PRO A 36 16.27 4.92 6.56
C PRO A 36 16.89 5.88 5.54
N GLY A 37 18.05 5.49 4.99
CA GLY A 37 18.76 6.30 4.02
C GLY A 37 17.92 6.56 2.77
N LYS A 38 18.04 7.75 2.16
CA LYS A 38 17.38 8.05 0.87
C LYS A 38 17.90 7.17 -0.28
N ARG A 39 19.11 6.64 -0.15
CA ARG A 39 19.81 5.78 -1.11
C ARG A 39 20.62 4.72 -0.35
N GLY A 40 20.97 3.63 -1.04
CA GLY A 40 21.88 2.60 -0.51
C GLY A 40 21.20 1.51 0.34
N PRO A 41 21.98 0.66 1.02
CA PRO A 41 21.52 -0.56 1.69
C PRO A 41 20.54 -0.34 2.87
N THR A 42 20.43 0.90 3.35
CA THR A 42 19.51 1.30 4.43
C THR A 42 18.20 1.91 3.91
N LYS A 43 17.97 1.90 2.59
CA LYS A 43 16.72 2.37 1.97
C LYS A 43 15.59 1.44 2.41
N CYS A 44 14.41 1.99 2.69
CA CYS A 44 13.22 1.18 2.89
C CYS A 44 12.87 0.39 1.62
N PRO A 45 12.37 -0.84 1.77
CA PRO A 45 11.81 -1.56 0.64
C PRO A 45 10.59 -0.80 0.10
N ASP A 46 10.25 -1.01 -1.16
CA ASP A 46 9.05 -0.42 -1.73
C ASP A 46 7.78 -0.97 -1.06
N PHE A 47 7.73 -2.30 -0.81
CA PHE A 47 6.59 -2.94 -0.15
C PHE A 47 6.99 -3.99 0.87
N ILE A 48 6.14 -4.12 1.88
CA ILE A 48 6.05 -5.30 2.73
C ILE A 48 4.70 -5.95 2.42
N CYS A 49 4.67 -7.27 2.33
CA CYS A 49 3.47 -8.04 2.04
C CYS A 49 3.26 -9.10 3.11
N TRP A 50 2.01 -9.41 3.44
CA TRP A 50 1.65 -10.47 4.38
C TRP A 50 0.82 -11.51 3.67
N GLN A 51 1.09 -12.79 3.92
CA GLN A 51 0.36 -13.93 3.35
C GLN A 51 -0.59 -14.55 4.40
N PRO A 52 -1.73 -15.16 4.03
CA PRO A 52 -2.63 -15.81 5.00
C PRO A 52 -1.95 -16.87 5.87
N ALA A 53 -0.94 -17.56 5.33
CA ALA A 53 -0.13 -18.52 6.08
C ALA A 53 0.70 -17.89 7.22
N GLY A 54 0.69 -16.55 7.32
CA GLY A 54 1.33 -15.79 8.38
C GLY A 54 2.72 -15.26 8.04
N SER A 55 3.22 -15.53 6.83
CA SER A 55 4.54 -15.08 6.39
C SER A 55 4.55 -13.64 5.91
N PHE A 56 5.63 -12.93 6.21
CA PHE A 56 5.90 -11.58 5.73
C PHE A 56 6.97 -11.59 4.65
N HIS A 57 6.66 -10.95 3.54
CA HIS A 57 7.48 -10.88 2.34
C HIS A 57 7.96 -9.44 2.13
N VAL A 58 9.19 -9.27 1.64
CA VAL A 58 9.76 -7.95 1.36
C VAL A 58 9.96 -7.79 -0.13
N VAL A 59 9.29 -6.82 -0.74
CA VAL A 59 9.29 -6.64 -2.20
C VAL A 59 9.90 -5.30 -2.58
N GLU A 60 10.85 -5.33 -3.51
CA GLU A 60 11.43 -4.12 -4.14
C GLU A 60 11.15 -4.21 -5.63
N CYS A 61 10.63 -3.14 -6.20
CA CYS A 61 10.23 -3.06 -7.60
C CYS A 61 11.13 -2.07 -8.34
N LYS A 62 11.75 -2.53 -9.43
CA LYS A 62 12.45 -1.69 -10.39
C LYS A 62 11.75 -1.79 -11.74
N GLY A 63 11.66 -0.66 -12.45
CA GLY A 63 11.14 -0.60 -13.80
C GLY A 63 12.12 0.15 -14.69
N THR A 64 12.31 -0.32 -15.92
CA THR A 64 13.10 0.41 -16.92
C THR A 64 12.58 0.20 -18.33
N GLN A 65 12.69 1.25 -19.13
CA GLN A 65 12.54 1.20 -20.59
C GLN A 65 13.93 1.27 -21.28
N SER A 66 15.01 1.29 -20.50
CA SER A 66 16.39 1.34 -20.99
C SER A 66 16.98 -0.07 -21.16
N GLY A 67 18.06 -0.18 -21.94
CA GLY A 67 18.65 -1.48 -22.36
C GLY A 67 19.08 -2.44 -21.24
N ASN A 68 19.40 -3.68 -21.63
CA ASN A 68 19.62 -4.84 -20.74
C ASN A 68 20.66 -4.63 -19.63
N THR A 69 21.75 -3.89 -19.90
CA THR A 69 22.80 -3.60 -18.92
C THR A 69 22.29 -2.76 -17.76
N THR A 70 21.42 -1.78 -18.03
CA THR A 70 20.77 -0.97 -16.99
C THR A 70 19.82 -1.82 -16.14
N HIS A 71 19.08 -2.74 -16.77
CA HIS A 71 18.17 -3.64 -16.05
C HIS A 71 18.94 -4.61 -15.12
N ALA A 72 19.99 -5.25 -15.62
CA ALA A 72 20.83 -6.16 -14.81
C ALA A 72 21.47 -5.43 -13.63
N ASN A 73 21.99 -4.23 -13.83
CA ASN A 73 22.56 -3.40 -12.76
C ASN A 73 21.50 -2.95 -11.75
N GLN A 74 20.28 -2.65 -12.19
CA GLN A 74 19.17 -2.30 -11.31
C GLN A 74 18.75 -3.49 -10.44
N ILE A 75 18.68 -4.69 -11.01
CA ILE A 75 18.42 -5.93 -10.27
C ILE A 75 19.52 -6.17 -9.24
N ALA A 76 20.80 -6.12 -9.64
CA ALA A 76 21.91 -6.28 -8.71
C ALA A 76 21.87 -5.24 -7.57
N SER A 77 21.53 -3.98 -7.88
CA SER A 77 21.34 -2.94 -6.86
C SER A 77 20.14 -3.21 -5.95
N ALA A 78 19.06 -3.80 -6.48
CA ALA A 78 17.87 -4.16 -5.73
C ALA A 78 18.14 -5.32 -4.77
N GLN A 79 19.03 -6.26 -5.13
CA GLN A 79 19.50 -7.32 -4.24
C GLN A 79 20.20 -6.73 -3.00
N VAL A 80 21.01 -5.68 -3.18
CA VAL A 80 21.70 -4.98 -2.08
C VAL A 80 20.76 -4.10 -1.23
N GLN A 81 19.60 -3.68 -1.76
CA GLN A 81 18.66 -2.73 -1.13
C GLN A 81 17.57 -3.39 -0.25
N LYS A 82 17.61 -4.71 -0.05
CA LYS A 82 16.55 -5.50 0.65
C LYS A 82 16.84 -5.91 2.07
N THR A 83 17.96 -5.44 2.60
CA THR A 83 18.46 -5.84 3.91
C THR A 83 17.74 -5.17 5.08
N THR A 84 16.81 -4.26 4.80
CA THR A 84 16.27 -3.31 5.79
C THR A 84 15.30 -3.93 6.79
N VAL A 85 14.60 -5.03 6.49
CA VAL A 85 13.60 -5.65 7.41
C VAL A 85 13.68 -7.18 7.40
N ASN A 86 13.72 -7.77 8.59
CA ASN A 86 13.62 -9.18 8.89
C ASN A 86 12.47 -9.44 9.84
N PHE A 87 11.83 -10.58 9.65
CA PHE A 87 10.84 -11.15 10.54
C PHE A 87 11.43 -12.37 11.24
N PRO A 88 10.80 -12.87 12.33
CA PRO A 88 11.21 -14.13 12.94
C PRO A 88 11.24 -15.24 11.89
N ALA A 89 12.16 -16.19 12.01
CA ALA A 89 12.31 -17.26 11.02
C ALA A 89 11.00 -18.03 10.77
N SER A 90 10.18 -18.18 11.81
CA SER A 90 8.83 -18.78 11.76
C SER A 90 7.82 -18.02 10.90
N ARG A 91 8.09 -16.74 10.59
CA ARG A 91 7.19 -15.81 9.87
C ARG A 91 7.88 -15.10 8.69
N GLN A 92 9.12 -15.43 8.39
CA GLN A 92 9.87 -14.83 7.29
C GLN A 92 9.48 -15.51 5.97
N GLY A 93 8.95 -14.73 5.03
CA GLY A 93 8.75 -15.12 3.64
C GLY A 93 9.92 -14.70 2.74
N GLU A 94 9.69 -14.67 1.44
CA GLU A 94 10.70 -14.34 0.44
C GLU A 94 11.05 -12.84 0.42
N LYS A 95 12.24 -12.50 -0.10
CA LYS A 95 12.71 -11.12 -0.27
C LYS A 95 12.95 -10.78 -1.73
N LEU A 96 11.87 -10.47 -2.42
CA LEU A 96 11.76 -10.55 -3.87
C LEU A 96 12.20 -9.30 -4.61
N ALA A 97 13.31 -9.36 -5.34
CA ALA A 97 13.76 -8.30 -6.26
C ALA A 97 13.07 -8.47 -7.60
N CYS A 98 12.27 -7.47 -7.94
CA CYS A 98 11.36 -7.56 -9.07
C CYS A 98 11.70 -6.47 -10.07
N GLY A 99 12.11 -6.85 -11.28
CA GLY A 99 12.42 -5.94 -12.37
C GLY A 99 11.42 -6.10 -13.50
N MET A 100 10.83 -5.00 -13.96
CA MET A 100 10.02 -5.00 -15.17
C MET A 100 10.72 -4.21 -16.26
N LYS A 101 10.92 -4.87 -17.39
CA LYS A 101 11.43 -4.29 -18.62
C LYS A 101 10.32 -4.26 -19.64
N ILE A 102 9.97 -3.07 -20.11
CA ILE A 102 8.94 -2.89 -21.14
C ILE A 102 9.63 -2.46 -22.42
N GLU A 103 9.48 -3.26 -23.47
CA GLU A 103 9.99 -2.97 -24.81
C GLU A 103 8.95 -2.22 -25.64
N LEU A 104 9.43 -1.50 -26.66
CA LEU A 104 8.58 -0.77 -27.60
C LEU A 104 7.87 -1.73 -28.56
N GLU A 105 6.70 -1.32 -29.03
CA GLU A 105 5.98 -2.03 -30.09
C GLU A 105 6.85 -2.11 -31.37
N GLY A 106 6.90 -3.29 -31.98
CA GLY A 106 7.78 -3.56 -33.12
C GLY A 106 9.25 -3.83 -32.76
N SER A 107 9.65 -3.76 -31.48
CA SER A 107 10.98 -4.19 -31.05
C SER A 107 11.17 -5.69 -31.30
N LYS A 108 12.38 -6.09 -31.74
CA LYS A 108 12.76 -7.51 -31.82
C LYS A 108 12.89 -8.17 -30.45
N ARG A 109 12.91 -7.37 -29.39
CA ARG A 109 13.05 -7.82 -27.99
C ARG A 109 11.68 -7.88 -27.33
N ARG A 110 11.56 -8.75 -26.33
CA ARG A 110 10.33 -8.92 -25.56
C ARG A 110 10.39 -8.14 -24.26
N SER A 111 9.24 -7.68 -23.81
CA SER A 111 9.05 -7.22 -22.44
C SER A 111 9.24 -8.40 -21.49
N GLU A 112 9.90 -8.15 -20.36
CA GLU A 112 10.32 -9.19 -19.41
C GLU A 112 9.98 -8.76 -17.98
N LEU A 113 9.51 -9.73 -17.19
CA LEU A 113 9.39 -9.61 -15.74
C LEU A 113 10.41 -10.55 -15.10
N PHE A 114 11.37 -9.97 -14.39
CA PHE A 114 12.39 -10.69 -13.65
C PHE A 114 12.04 -10.70 -12.16
N VAL A 115 12.11 -11.86 -11.52
CA VAL A 115 11.89 -12.02 -10.07
C VAL A 115 13.00 -12.90 -9.53
N THR A 116 13.69 -12.43 -8.48
CA THR A 116 14.75 -13.18 -7.79
C THR A 116 14.62 -13.04 -6.28
N ASP A 117 15.02 -14.08 -5.55
CA ASP A 117 15.13 -14.10 -4.10
C ASP A 117 16.62 -14.27 -3.71
N PRO A 118 17.38 -13.18 -3.52
CA PRO A 118 18.82 -13.23 -3.27
C PRO A 118 19.17 -13.40 -1.78
N ASP A 119 20.37 -13.91 -1.48
CA ASP A 119 20.92 -13.96 -0.11
C ASP A 119 21.11 -12.57 0.52
N TYR A 120 20.94 -12.44 1.84
CA TYR A 120 20.83 -11.15 2.54
C TYR A 120 21.59 -11.04 3.88
N LYS A 121 21.88 -9.79 4.30
CA LYS A 121 22.40 -9.41 5.64
C LYS A 121 21.37 -8.57 6.42
N VAL A 122 21.39 -8.63 7.76
CA VAL A 122 20.32 -8.16 8.67
C VAL A 122 20.43 -6.68 9.06
N VAL A 123 19.32 -5.92 9.12
CA VAL A 123 19.30 -4.51 9.58
C VAL A 123 18.14 -4.13 10.55
N LEU A 124 16.94 -4.69 10.43
CA LEU A 124 15.82 -4.50 11.39
C LEU A 124 15.16 -5.85 11.67
N SER A 125 14.97 -6.22 12.93
CA SER A 125 14.29 -7.47 13.31
C SER A 125 12.93 -7.17 13.93
N VAL A 126 11.90 -7.83 13.44
CA VAL A 126 10.61 -7.96 14.10
C VAL A 126 10.66 -9.19 15.00
N ASP A 127 10.20 -9.07 16.23
CA ASP A 127 10.17 -10.18 17.19
C ASP A 127 8.78 -10.83 17.23
N GLU A 128 8.67 -12.10 17.64
CA GLU A 128 7.38 -12.81 17.65
C GLU A 128 6.31 -12.12 18.50
N GLU A 129 6.71 -11.59 19.66
CA GLU A 129 5.83 -10.83 20.56
C GLU A 129 5.24 -9.56 19.91
N ARG A 130 5.87 -9.06 18.83
CA ARG A 130 5.52 -7.82 18.15
C ARG A 130 4.76 -8.04 16.84
N LEU A 131 4.52 -9.29 16.44
CA LEU A 131 3.76 -9.62 15.22
C LEU A 131 2.35 -9.03 15.18
N PRO A 132 1.55 -9.00 16.29
CA PRO A 132 0.24 -8.36 16.25
C PRO A 132 0.30 -6.87 15.85
N PHE A 133 1.36 -6.17 16.26
CA PHE A 133 1.57 -4.77 15.88
C PHE A 133 2.03 -4.62 14.44
N ALA A 134 2.90 -5.52 13.95
CA ALA A 134 3.27 -5.55 12.54
C ALA A 134 2.02 -5.74 11.64
N ASN A 135 1.10 -6.60 12.05
CA ASN A 135 -0.18 -6.80 11.36
C ASN A 135 -1.06 -5.54 11.38
N ASP A 136 -1.16 -4.86 12.52
CA ASP A 136 -1.90 -3.59 12.65
C ASP A 136 -1.33 -2.51 11.70
N ILE A 137 -0.01 -2.32 11.67
CA ILE A 137 0.64 -1.41 10.73
C ILE A 137 0.30 -1.79 9.28
N MET A 138 0.41 -3.07 8.92
CA MET A 138 0.10 -3.56 7.58
C MET A 138 -1.32 -3.19 7.16
N TRP A 139 -2.30 -3.46 8.04
CA TRP A 139 -3.70 -3.15 7.79
C TRP A 139 -3.97 -1.65 7.67
N ARG A 140 -3.42 -0.83 8.57
CA ARG A 140 -3.57 0.63 8.53
C ARG A 140 -2.98 1.22 7.28
N GLY A 141 -1.76 0.80 6.91
CA GLY A 141 -1.08 1.27 5.72
C GLY A 141 -1.85 0.94 4.45
N PHE A 142 -2.39 -0.28 4.38
CA PHE A 142 -3.25 -0.70 3.29
C PHE A 142 -4.56 0.11 3.24
N THR A 143 -5.30 0.14 4.34
CA THR A 143 -6.63 0.77 4.42
C THR A 143 -6.55 2.27 4.19
N ALA A 144 -5.51 2.94 4.71
CA ALA A 144 -5.26 4.35 4.46
C ALA A 144 -4.99 4.63 2.98
N ARG A 145 -4.24 3.75 2.27
CA ARG A 145 -4.07 3.87 0.81
C ARG A 145 -5.40 3.72 0.07
N ALA A 146 -6.22 2.73 0.44
CA ALA A 146 -7.54 2.53 -0.15
C ALA A 146 -8.44 3.77 0.06
N LEU A 147 -8.52 4.28 1.30
CA LEU A 147 -9.24 5.50 1.64
C LEU A 147 -8.75 6.70 0.83
N SER A 148 -7.43 6.89 0.74
CA SER A 148 -6.84 8.01 -0.01
C SER A 148 -7.13 7.93 -1.51
N ALA A 149 -7.04 6.74 -2.12
CA ALA A 149 -7.41 6.52 -3.52
C ALA A 149 -8.91 6.78 -3.76
N SER A 150 -9.76 6.40 -2.81
CA SER A 150 -11.20 6.71 -2.83
C SER A 150 -11.52 8.15 -2.45
N GLY A 151 -10.53 8.96 -2.08
CA GLY A 151 -10.70 10.38 -1.85
C GLY A 151 -10.96 10.83 -0.43
N LEU A 152 -10.82 9.93 0.55
CA LEU A 152 -10.93 10.19 1.97
C LEU A 152 -9.53 10.43 2.58
N SER A 153 -8.88 11.51 2.16
CA SER A 153 -7.48 11.78 2.50
C SER A 153 -7.27 12.12 3.98
N SER A 154 -8.24 12.80 4.60
CA SER A 154 -8.16 13.18 6.01
C SER A 154 -8.40 11.97 6.91
N THR A 155 -9.36 11.11 6.58
CA THR A 155 -9.59 9.82 7.23
C THR A 155 -8.38 8.91 7.06
N ALA A 156 -7.80 8.82 5.86
CA ALA A 156 -6.58 8.05 5.61
C ALA A 156 -5.41 8.52 6.50
N LEU A 157 -5.22 9.84 6.63
CA LEU A 157 -4.18 10.41 7.48
C LEU A 157 -4.42 10.10 8.96
N ALA A 158 -5.65 10.26 9.44
CA ALA A 158 -6.01 9.93 10.82
C ALA A 158 -5.79 8.43 11.13
N LEU A 159 -6.16 7.54 10.20
CA LEU A 159 -6.04 6.09 10.39
C LEU A 159 -4.59 5.60 10.36
N SER A 160 -3.80 6.12 9.43
CA SER A 160 -2.40 5.71 9.23
C SER A 160 -1.48 6.20 10.36
N GLU A 161 -1.90 7.23 11.08
CA GLU A 161 -1.06 7.89 12.07
C GLU A 161 -1.76 8.05 13.43
N PRO A 162 -2.34 7.00 14.03
CA PRO A 162 -3.23 7.14 15.19
C PRO A 162 -2.56 7.85 16.37
N ASP A 163 -1.25 7.64 16.55
CA ASP A 163 -0.44 8.30 17.58
C ASP A 163 0.55 9.29 16.95
N THR A 164 0.22 10.58 17.00
CA THR A 164 1.15 11.67 16.61
C THR A 164 2.15 12.02 17.70
N GLY A 165 1.97 11.50 18.92
CA GLY A 165 2.76 11.87 20.09
C GLY A 165 4.24 11.46 20.05
N GLU A 166 4.59 10.41 19.29
CA GLU A 166 5.91 9.79 19.36
C GLU A 166 6.45 9.33 17.99
N ILE A 167 6.48 10.23 17.00
CA ILE A 167 7.36 9.97 15.85
C ILE A 167 8.81 10.07 16.38
N ALA A 168 9.58 8.96 16.36
CA ALA A 168 10.96 8.90 16.85
C ALA A 168 11.90 9.88 16.12
N SER A 169 11.58 10.27 14.89
CA SER A 169 12.29 11.32 14.14
C SER A 169 11.87 12.75 14.51
N ARG A 170 10.78 12.92 15.26
CA ARG A 170 10.24 14.21 15.74
C ARG A 170 10.10 14.24 17.26
N ARG A 171 11.02 13.62 18.02
CA ARG A 171 11.08 13.85 19.47
C ARG A 171 11.08 15.36 19.72
N PRO A 172 10.06 15.91 20.41
CA PRO A 172 10.08 17.31 20.77
C PRO A 172 11.29 17.52 21.68
N LYS A 173 12.24 18.34 21.23
CA LYS A 173 13.15 18.99 22.18
C LYS A 173 12.28 19.91 23.06
N THR A 174 11.89 19.37 24.23
CA THR A 174 11.90 20.07 25.52
C THR A 174 11.18 21.42 25.63
N SER A 175 9.95 21.58 25.10
CA SER A 175 9.08 22.70 25.54
C SER A 175 7.59 22.34 25.62
N LYS A 176 6.91 22.87 26.64
CA LYS A 176 5.46 22.72 26.87
C LYS A 176 4.63 23.21 25.67
N ILE A 177 5.09 24.28 25.03
CA ILE A 177 4.48 24.88 23.82
C ILE A 177 4.40 23.86 22.68
N LYS A 178 5.46 23.09 22.43
CA LYS A 178 5.43 22.06 21.37
C LYS A 178 4.46 20.94 21.67
N LYS A 179 4.26 20.58 22.94
CA LYS A 179 3.30 19.54 23.33
C LYS A 179 1.85 19.97 23.05
N GLU A 180 1.52 21.22 23.32
CA GLU A 180 0.21 21.81 23.03
C GLU A 180 -0.05 21.89 21.51
N GLU A 181 0.97 22.27 20.72
CA GLU A 181 0.89 22.25 19.25
C GLU A 181 0.60 20.84 18.71
N TYR A 182 1.27 19.79 19.21
CA TYR A 182 1.00 18.41 18.78
C TYR A 182 -0.42 17.96 19.13
N VAL A 183 -0.92 18.31 20.31
CA VAL A 183 -2.31 18.01 20.71
C VAL A 183 -3.30 18.69 19.78
N ASN A 184 -3.04 19.94 19.38
CA ASN A 184 -3.91 20.67 18.46
C ASN A 184 -3.86 20.07 17.04
N ILE A 185 -2.69 19.66 16.56
CA ILE A 185 -2.55 18.95 15.27
C ILE A 185 -3.34 17.65 15.29
N ASP A 186 -3.25 16.88 16.38
CA ASP A 186 -3.98 15.62 16.53
C ASP A 186 -5.50 15.86 16.50
N LYS A 187 -5.99 16.83 17.28
CA LYS A 187 -7.41 17.21 17.30
C LYS A 187 -7.91 17.65 15.93
N ASN A 188 -7.21 18.56 15.27
CA ASN A 188 -7.59 19.06 13.94
C ASN A 188 -7.67 17.93 12.92
N ARG A 189 -6.73 16.98 12.98
CA ARG A 189 -6.74 15.83 12.09
C ARG A 189 -7.93 14.91 12.34
N ILE A 190 -8.24 14.60 13.61
CA ILE A 190 -9.42 13.80 13.97
C ILE A 190 -10.70 14.52 13.54
N GLU A 191 -10.79 15.83 13.74
CA GLU A 191 -11.94 16.64 13.33
C GLU A 191 -12.11 16.68 11.80
N ASN A 192 -11.03 16.88 11.06
CA ASN A 192 -11.06 16.83 9.59
C ASN A 192 -11.51 15.45 9.08
N ALA A 193 -11.03 14.37 9.70
CA ALA A 193 -11.45 13.01 9.37
C ALA A 193 -12.94 12.78 9.67
N LYS A 194 -13.48 13.34 10.76
CA LYS A 194 -14.91 13.29 11.08
C LYS A 194 -15.75 14.05 10.06
N ASN A 195 -15.32 15.26 9.72
CA ASN A 195 -16.01 16.10 8.73
C ASN A 195 -16.04 15.41 7.36
N GLU A 196 -14.91 14.85 6.93
CA GLU A 196 -14.81 14.06 5.70
C GLU A 196 -15.73 12.83 5.75
N LEU A 197 -15.67 12.02 6.81
CA LEU A 197 -16.56 10.86 6.95
C LEU A 197 -18.04 11.27 6.94
N ASN A 198 -18.44 12.35 7.62
CA ASN A 198 -19.82 12.82 7.61
C ASN A 198 -20.30 13.22 6.20
N ILE A 199 -19.41 13.76 5.36
CA ILE A 199 -19.74 14.06 3.97
C ILE A 199 -19.96 12.77 3.16
N PHE A 200 -19.22 11.70 3.45
CA PHE A 200 -19.24 10.46 2.68
C PHE A 200 -20.19 9.38 3.23
N LYS A 201 -20.54 9.43 4.52
CA LYS A 201 -21.46 8.48 5.17
C LYS A 201 -22.82 8.49 4.47
N GLY A 202 -23.34 7.30 4.20
CA GLY A 202 -24.58 7.09 3.45
C GLY A 202 -24.53 7.41 1.96
N LYS A 203 -23.41 7.90 1.42
CA LYS A 203 -23.25 8.12 -0.03
C LYS A 203 -22.69 6.87 -0.70
N SER A 204 -23.32 6.44 -1.78
CA SER A 204 -22.82 5.38 -2.66
C SER A 204 -22.51 5.98 -4.02
N LEU A 205 -21.28 5.76 -4.51
CA LEU A 205 -20.87 6.12 -5.86
C LEU A 205 -21.27 5.04 -6.87
N PHE A 206 -20.99 3.77 -6.55
CA PHE A 206 -21.29 2.63 -7.43
C PHE A 206 -21.56 1.35 -6.64
N ARG A 207 -22.16 0.36 -7.31
CA ARG A 207 -22.52 -0.94 -6.74
C ARG A 207 -21.81 -2.06 -7.48
N ASN A 208 -21.34 -3.07 -6.74
CA ASN A 208 -20.86 -4.31 -7.33
C ASN A 208 -21.07 -5.49 -6.37
N GLY A 209 -21.56 -6.62 -6.91
CA GLY A 209 -21.70 -7.87 -6.15
C GLY A 209 -22.52 -7.73 -4.85
N GLY A 210 -23.55 -6.88 -4.85
CA GLY A 210 -24.37 -6.59 -3.66
C GLY A 210 -23.77 -5.57 -2.67
N ASN A 211 -22.51 -5.16 -2.86
CA ASN A 211 -21.86 -4.14 -2.06
C ASN A 211 -22.02 -2.74 -2.66
N ASN A 212 -22.14 -1.73 -1.80
CA ASN A 212 -22.08 -0.32 -2.18
C ASN A 212 -20.69 0.23 -1.90
N TYR A 213 -20.17 1.07 -2.79
CA TYR A 213 -18.85 1.67 -2.67
C TYR A 213 -18.94 3.19 -2.70
N THR A 214 -18.22 3.82 -1.79
CA THR A 214 -18.08 5.27 -1.66
C THR A 214 -16.69 5.70 -2.11
N GLY A 215 -16.60 6.70 -2.98
CA GLY A 215 -15.29 7.26 -3.33
C GLY A 215 -15.32 8.26 -4.47
N ARG A 216 -14.43 8.11 -5.45
CA ARG A 216 -14.24 9.04 -6.57
C ARG A 216 -14.43 8.39 -7.93
N GLU A 217 -14.92 9.20 -8.87
CA GLU A 217 -14.96 8.92 -10.29
C GLU A 217 -14.15 10.00 -11.02
N HIS A 218 -13.31 9.57 -11.94
CA HIS A 218 -12.54 10.44 -12.82
C HIS A 218 -12.79 10.04 -14.26
N LEU A 219 -13.05 11.02 -15.11
CA LEU A 219 -13.20 10.84 -16.56
C LEU A 219 -12.02 11.51 -17.26
N PHE A 220 -11.35 10.75 -18.12
CA PHE A 220 -10.21 11.19 -18.90
C PHE A 220 -10.54 11.07 -20.39
N ASP A 221 -10.26 12.12 -21.16
CA ASP A 221 -10.22 12.02 -22.62
C ASP A 221 -8.89 11.39 -23.03
N LEU A 222 -8.95 10.40 -23.92
CA LEU A 222 -7.76 9.78 -24.49
C LEU A 222 -7.22 10.65 -25.62
N PRO A 223 -5.90 10.88 -25.68
CA PRO A 223 -5.30 11.64 -26.77
C PRO A 223 -5.45 10.93 -28.13
N LEU A 224 -5.56 9.60 -28.11
CA LEU A 224 -5.86 8.78 -29.28
C LEU A 224 -6.89 7.71 -28.87
N PRO A 225 -7.91 7.46 -29.72
CA PRO A 225 -8.89 6.42 -29.43
C PRO A 225 -8.25 5.04 -29.43
N ILE A 226 -8.71 4.17 -28.54
CA ILE A 226 -8.30 2.77 -28.46
C ILE A 226 -9.36 1.94 -29.20
N ILE A 227 -8.88 1.09 -30.11
CA ILE A 227 -9.71 0.13 -30.84
C ILE A 227 -9.52 -1.24 -30.20
N PHE A 228 -10.59 -1.82 -29.68
CA PHE A 228 -10.60 -3.16 -29.11
C PHE A 228 -10.69 -4.23 -30.19
N GLY A 229 -10.32 -5.47 -29.84
CA GLY A 229 -10.34 -6.60 -30.78
C GLY A 229 -11.74 -6.95 -31.32
N ASP A 230 -12.81 -6.47 -30.68
CA ASP A 230 -14.20 -6.56 -31.13
C ASP A 230 -14.64 -5.39 -32.04
N GLY A 231 -13.72 -4.50 -32.41
CA GLY A 231 -13.97 -3.31 -33.24
C GLY A 231 -14.56 -2.13 -32.47
N LYS A 232 -14.81 -2.25 -31.16
CA LYS A 232 -15.27 -1.12 -30.34
C LYS A 232 -14.19 -0.06 -30.26
N VAL A 233 -14.57 1.20 -30.45
CA VAL A 233 -13.68 2.35 -30.35
C VAL A 233 -14.02 3.12 -29.08
N SER A 234 -13.03 3.36 -28.23
CA SER A 234 -13.19 4.16 -27.03
C SER A 234 -12.26 5.37 -27.06
N SER A 235 -12.82 6.54 -26.81
CA SER A 235 -12.09 7.82 -26.78
C SER A 235 -11.99 8.38 -25.36
N ARG A 236 -12.64 7.73 -24.38
CA ARG A 236 -12.60 8.14 -22.99
C ARG A 236 -12.32 6.97 -22.07
N VAL A 237 -11.78 7.29 -20.90
CA VAL A 237 -11.56 6.35 -19.81
C VAL A 237 -12.19 6.90 -18.56
N MET A 238 -13.07 6.10 -17.96
CA MET A 238 -13.61 6.34 -16.63
C MET A 238 -12.87 5.47 -15.63
N VAL A 239 -12.37 6.09 -14.55
CA VAL A 239 -11.75 5.41 -13.42
C VAL A 239 -12.62 5.65 -12.19
N ARG A 240 -13.12 4.57 -11.58
CA ARG A 240 -13.87 4.60 -10.33
C ARG A 240 -13.06 3.94 -9.23
N GLN A 241 -12.97 4.57 -8.07
CA GLN A 241 -12.27 4.02 -6.92
C GLN A 241 -13.12 4.23 -5.67
N GLY A 242 -13.39 3.17 -4.93
CA GLY A 242 -14.28 3.23 -3.78
C GLY A 242 -13.93 2.25 -2.67
N VAL A 243 -14.23 2.65 -1.44
CA VAL A 243 -14.23 1.81 -0.25
C VAL A 243 -15.68 1.41 0.06
N ASN A 244 -15.89 0.21 0.56
CA ASN A 244 -17.23 -0.27 0.90
C ASN A 244 -17.91 0.64 1.95
N THR A 245 -19.16 0.97 1.70
CA THR A 245 -19.95 1.88 2.54
C THR A 245 -20.04 1.41 3.99
N ASN A 246 -20.09 0.08 4.22
CA ASN A 246 -20.21 -0.47 5.58
C ASN A 246 -19.00 -0.09 6.41
N ILE A 247 -17.80 -0.24 5.82
CA ILE A 247 -16.54 0.17 6.45
C ILE A 247 -16.53 1.67 6.77
N ILE A 248 -17.00 2.50 5.84
CA ILE A 248 -17.08 3.96 6.06
C ILE A 248 -18.07 4.30 7.18
N ASN A 249 -19.18 3.60 7.27
CA ASN A 249 -20.20 3.82 8.29
C ASN A 249 -19.69 3.41 9.68
N ASP A 250 -18.96 2.29 9.76
CA ASP A 250 -18.41 1.72 10.99
C ASP A 250 -17.16 2.47 11.48
N MET A 251 -16.50 3.24 10.61
CA MET A 251 -15.34 4.05 10.99
C MET A 251 -15.71 5.16 12.00
N ASN A 252 -14.99 5.15 13.12
CA ASN A 252 -14.95 6.22 14.08
C ASN A 252 -13.50 6.72 14.28
N PRO A 253 -13.16 7.94 13.80
CA PRO A 253 -11.81 8.50 13.97
C PRO A 253 -11.33 8.59 15.41
N GLU A 254 -12.24 8.72 16.39
CA GLU A 254 -11.87 8.79 17.81
C GLU A 254 -11.26 7.48 18.32
N ASN A 255 -11.67 6.36 17.74
CA ASN A 255 -11.27 5.03 18.18
C ASN A 255 -10.17 4.44 17.31
N PHE A 256 -9.60 5.20 16.37
CA PHE A 256 -8.55 4.68 15.49
C PHE A 256 -7.33 4.15 16.25
N LYS A 257 -7.08 4.59 17.50
CA LYS A 257 -6.03 4.03 18.37
C LYS A 257 -6.33 2.61 18.85
N ASP A 258 -7.60 2.28 19.02
CA ASP A 258 -8.06 1.04 19.64
C ASP A 258 -8.51 -0.03 18.63
N ILE A 259 -8.52 0.30 17.33
CA ILE A 259 -8.72 -0.68 16.26
C ILE A 259 -7.49 -1.59 16.23
N ARG A 260 -7.47 -2.64 17.07
CA ARG A 260 -6.55 -3.76 16.93
C ARG A 260 -7.15 -4.74 15.94
N SER A 261 -6.30 -5.38 15.14
CA SER A 261 -6.60 -6.27 13.99
C SER A 261 -7.51 -7.48 14.25
N ASN A 262 -8.15 -7.60 15.42
CA ASN A 262 -8.93 -8.77 15.82
C ASN A 262 -10.21 -9.00 14.99
N GLU A 263 -10.64 -8.03 14.17
CA GLU A 263 -11.86 -8.14 13.35
C GLU A 263 -11.60 -8.42 11.86
N ILE A 264 -10.35 -8.59 11.45
CA ILE A 264 -10.02 -8.77 10.03
C ILE A 264 -10.06 -10.25 9.69
N SER A 265 -11.13 -10.66 8.99
CA SER A 265 -11.28 -12.01 8.46
C SER A 265 -10.07 -12.41 7.60
N ASP A 266 -9.56 -13.63 7.78
CA ASP A 266 -8.40 -14.20 7.08
C ASP A 266 -8.54 -14.28 5.53
N ASN A 267 -9.70 -13.94 4.97
CA ASN A 267 -10.02 -14.08 3.54
C ASN A 267 -10.09 -12.75 2.77
N GLN A 268 -9.15 -11.84 3.02
CA GLN A 268 -9.00 -10.64 2.18
C GLN A 268 -7.99 -10.89 1.07
N GLN A 269 -8.51 -11.19 -0.12
CA GLN A 269 -7.73 -11.38 -1.33
C GLN A 269 -8.12 -10.37 -2.39
N PHE A 270 -7.15 -9.95 -3.20
CA PHE A 270 -7.44 -9.22 -4.41
C PHE A 270 -8.07 -10.13 -5.47
N THR A 271 -9.09 -9.62 -6.15
CA THR A 271 -9.64 -10.24 -7.35
C THR A 271 -9.49 -9.26 -8.49
N SER A 272 -9.29 -9.78 -9.71
CA SER A 272 -9.40 -8.95 -10.91
C SER A 272 -10.42 -9.58 -11.85
N GLU A 273 -11.24 -8.74 -12.44
CA GLU A 273 -12.24 -9.13 -13.43
C GLU A 273 -12.03 -8.22 -14.64
N THR A 274 -11.95 -8.82 -15.83
CA THR A 274 -11.89 -8.09 -17.09
C THR A 274 -12.99 -8.61 -17.99
N HIS A 275 -13.89 -7.72 -18.39
CA HIS A 275 -15.00 -8.01 -19.29
C HIS A 275 -15.11 -6.92 -20.35
N SER A 276 -14.81 -7.26 -21.60
CA SER A 276 -14.82 -6.32 -22.74
C SER A 276 -13.98 -5.07 -22.42
N SER A 277 -14.61 -3.89 -22.40
CA SER A 277 -13.96 -2.59 -22.18
C SER A 277 -13.85 -2.20 -20.70
N ILE A 278 -14.13 -3.11 -19.76
CA ILE A 278 -14.08 -2.85 -18.32
C ILE A 278 -13.08 -3.80 -17.67
N SER A 279 -12.17 -3.26 -16.87
CA SER A 279 -11.33 -4.03 -15.96
C SER A 279 -11.50 -3.52 -14.55
N SER A 280 -11.51 -4.41 -13.57
CA SER A 280 -11.62 -4.06 -12.17
C SER A 280 -10.64 -4.85 -11.33
N ILE A 281 -10.25 -4.24 -10.22
CA ILE A 281 -9.48 -4.87 -9.16
C ILE A 281 -10.23 -4.60 -7.86
N SER A 282 -10.56 -5.66 -7.13
CA SER A 282 -11.17 -5.55 -5.80
C SER A 282 -10.23 -6.13 -4.76
N PHE A 283 -10.33 -5.69 -3.52
CA PHE A 283 -9.64 -6.29 -2.39
C PHE A 283 -10.63 -6.68 -1.32
N GLY A 284 -10.95 -7.98 -1.28
CA GLY A 284 -12.06 -8.50 -0.51
C GLY A 284 -13.31 -7.63 -0.69
N ASN A 285 -13.95 -7.32 0.43
CA ASN A 285 -15.05 -6.37 0.49
C ASN A 285 -14.60 -4.97 0.91
N ILE A 286 -13.31 -4.65 0.92
CA ILE A 286 -12.82 -3.35 1.39
C ILE A 286 -12.82 -2.32 0.28
N PHE A 287 -12.10 -2.59 -0.80
CA PHE A 287 -11.77 -1.60 -1.83
C PHE A 287 -12.07 -2.15 -3.21
N ARG A 288 -12.50 -1.29 -4.12
CA ARG A 288 -12.65 -1.61 -5.53
C ARG A 288 -12.19 -0.44 -6.40
N SER A 289 -11.41 -0.77 -7.43
CA SER A 289 -11.01 0.12 -8.50
C SER A 289 -11.50 -0.44 -9.82
N GLU A 290 -12.18 0.35 -10.62
CA GLU A 290 -12.65 0.00 -11.96
C GLU A 290 -12.07 0.98 -12.96
N ILE A 291 -11.66 0.46 -14.12
CA ILE A 291 -11.34 1.23 -15.31
C ILE A 291 -12.28 0.78 -16.41
N ALA A 292 -13.04 1.71 -16.97
CA ALA A 292 -13.97 1.48 -18.06
C ALA A 292 -13.59 2.37 -19.24
N PHE A 293 -13.30 1.75 -20.38
CA PHE A 293 -13.12 2.45 -21.65
C PHE A 293 -14.49 2.66 -22.28
N LEU A 294 -14.79 3.94 -22.55
CA LEU A 294 -16.05 4.44 -23.10
C LEU A 294 -15.84 4.77 -24.57
#